data_AF-A0A535Q218-F1
#
_entry.id   AF-A0A535Q218-F1
#
_cell.length_a   1.000
_cell.length_b   1.000
_cell.length_c   1.000
_cell.angle_alpha   90.00
_cell.angle_beta   90.00
_cell.angle_gamma   90.00
#
_symmetry.space_group_name_H-M   'P 1'
#
loop_
_entity.id
_entity.type
_entity.pdbx_description
1 polymer ?
#
loop_
_entity_poly.entity_id
_entity_poly.type
_entity_poly.pdbx_seq_one_letter_code
_entity_poly.pdbx_strand_id
1 'polypeptide(L)'
;MAAALPLSSPAAEPVSRPARWPAFALVFAAVVAALSLLPYLLAYLWAPPGQHFAGFFFIADDATTYLAKMRQGAEGAWLWSDPYTTEPHGGVFLFAFYLFFGHLAALLHLPLIAVYHLARLSGAFALVLATDRLCRRLLEPGLRKLAVVLVIFGSGAGFLAQVAGNPALFGPRLEALDLHLPELTGWYSILAIPHFAWATALIIAVLVGLLSIAERPRVQPVLMTTLALIALTAIHPQMIPVIGLIWLAYQALLRLWGEPLRLRRGPASGGIRRRHR
;
A
#
# COMPACT_ATOMS: atom_id res chain seq x y z
N MET A 1 38.94 -41.92 -2.87
CA MET A 1 37.68 -42.30 -3.55
C MET A 1 36.52 -41.94 -2.63
N ALA A 2 35.94 -40.75 -2.80
CA ALA A 2 34.76 -40.31 -2.08
C ALA A 2 33.59 -40.29 -3.08
N ALA A 3 32.53 -41.02 -2.74
CA ALA A 3 31.37 -41.22 -3.59
C ALA A 3 30.60 -39.92 -3.81
N ALA A 4 30.28 -39.63 -5.07
CA ALA A 4 29.45 -38.51 -5.48
C ALA A 4 28.00 -38.70 -5.01
N LEU A 5 27.47 -37.72 -4.28
CA LEU A 5 26.04 -37.60 -3.99
C LEU A 5 25.31 -37.05 -5.22
N PRO A 6 24.31 -37.74 -5.79
CA PRO A 6 23.45 -37.15 -6.80
C PRO A 6 22.27 -36.47 -6.10
N LEU A 7 22.35 -35.16 -5.85
CA LEU A 7 21.17 -34.36 -5.52
C LEU A 7 20.76 -33.56 -6.75
N SER A 8 19.98 -34.19 -7.62
CA SER A 8 19.14 -33.45 -8.58
C SER A 8 17.92 -34.28 -8.94
N SER A 9 16.89 -34.19 -8.10
CA SER A 9 15.53 -34.37 -8.62
C SER A 9 15.21 -33.14 -9.48
N PRO A 10 14.77 -33.30 -10.74
CA PRO A 10 14.27 -32.17 -11.51
C PRO A 10 13.08 -31.59 -10.75
N ALA A 11 13.22 -30.35 -10.27
CA ALA A 11 12.11 -29.61 -9.69
C ALA A 11 10.97 -29.63 -10.72
N ALA A 12 9.83 -30.23 -10.35
CA ALA A 12 8.65 -30.22 -11.17
C ALA A 12 8.37 -28.79 -11.62
N GLU A 13 8.23 -28.58 -12.93
CA GLU A 13 7.84 -27.27 -13.43
C GLU A 13 6.58 -26.82 -12.69
N PRO A 14 6.54 -25.59 -12.13
CA PRO A 14 5.36 -25.10 -11.48
C PRO A 14 4.25 -25.01 -12.52
N VAL A 15 3.38 -26.01 -12.54
CA VAL A 15 2.14 -26.01 -13.29
C VAL A 15 1.42 -24.72 -12.91
N SER A 16 1.25 -23.83 -13.90
CA SER A 16 0.54 -22.57 -13.74
C SER A 16 -0.91 -22.88 -13.40
N ARG A 17 -1.20 -23.08 -12.11
CA ARG A 17 -2.57 -23.19 -11.62
C ARG A 17 -3.25 -21.86 -11.97
N PRO A 18 -4.45 -21.88 -12.57
CA PRO A 18 -5.18 -20.66 -12.83
C PRO A 18 -5.27 -19.88 -11.51
N ALA A 19 -5.04 -18.57 -11.59
CA ALA A 19 -5.07 -17.70 -10.42
C ALA A 19 -6.44 -17.86 -9.74
N ARG A 20 -6.47 -18.63 -8.65
CA ARG A 20 -7.69 -18.82 -7.86
C ARG A 20 -8.16 -17.43 -7.45
N TRP A 21 -9.40 -17.11 -7.83
CA TRP A 21 -10.08 -15.87 -7.49
C TRP A 21 -9.79 -15.46 -6.03
N PRO A 22 -9.44 -14.20 -5.74
CA PRO A 22 -9.05 -13.77 -4.40
C PRO A 22 -10.26 -13.60 -3.46
N ALA A 23 -11.16 -14.59 -3.42
CA ALA A 23 -12.41 -14.57 -2.66
C ALA A 23 -12.19 -14.18 -1.19
N PHE A 24 -11.21 -14.83 -0.54
CA PHE A 24 -10.86 -14.53 0.85
C PHE A 24 -10.45 -13.06 1.03
N ALA A 25 -9.57 -12.55 0.18
CA ALA A 25 -9.08 -11.18 0.31
C ALA A 25 -10.17 -10.14 0.05
N LEU A 26 -11.09 -10.40 -0.88
CA LEU A 26 -12.24 -9.53 -1.14
C LEU A 26 -13.21 -9.49 0.04
N VAL A 27 -13.58 -10.65 0.58
CA VAL A 27 -14.45 -10.74 1.76
C VAL A 27 -13.78 -10.10 2.97
N PHE A 28 -12.49 -10.38 3.17
CA PHE A 28 -11.73 -9.81 4.28
C PHE A 28 -11.60 -8.28 4.14
N ALA A 29 -11.34 -7.76 2.95
CA ALA A 29 -11.34 -6.32 2.68
C ALA A 29 -12.70 -5.68 2.98
N ALA A 30 -13.80 -6.31 2.58
CA ALA A 30 -15.15 -5.82 2.87
C ALA A 30 -15.42 -5.80 4.37
N VAL A 31 -15.01 -6.83 5.11
CA VAL A 31 -15.13 -6.89 6.58
C VAL A 31 -14.28 -5.78 7.22
N VAL A 32 -13.02 -5.62 6.83
CA VAL A 32 -12.13 -4.56 7.34
C VAL A 32 -12.71 -3.18 7.05
N ALA A 33 -13.20 -2.95 5.83
CA ALA A 33 -13.84 -1.71 5.42
C ALA A 33 -15.08 -1.41 6.29
N ALA A 34 -15.98 -2.39 6.49
CA ALA A 34 -17.17 -2.26 7.32
C ALA A 34 -16.82 -2.00 8.79
N LEU A 35 -15.86 -2.75 9.36
CA LEU A 35 -15.39 -2.54 10.73
C LEU A 35 -14.78 -1.14 10.90
N SER A 36 -14.09 -0.62 9.89
CA SER A 36 -13.48 0.72 9.93
C SER A 36 -14.51 1.86 9.91
N LEU A 37 -15.77 1.59 9.52
CA LEU A 37 -16.88 2.55 9.57
C LEU A 37 -17.55 2.58 10.94
N LEU A 38 -17.50 1.48 11.70
CA LEU A 38 -18.19 1.36 12.97
C LEU A 38 -17.88 2.52 13.95
N PRO A 39 -16.61 2.90 14.22
CA PRO A 39 -16.35 4.02 15.12
C PRO A 39 -16.96 5.34 14.61
N TYR A 40 -16.94 5.56 13.28
CA TYR A 40 -17.50 6.76 12.64
C TYR A 40 -19.01 6.84 12.80
N LEU A 41 -19.70 5.73 12.55
CA LEU A 41 -21.14 5.63 12.75
C LEU A 41 -21.51 5.85 14.21
N LEU A 42 -20.78 5.24 15.15
CA LEU A 42 -21.03 5.42 16.58
C LEU A 42 -20.91 6.88 17.01
N ALA A 43 -19.93 7.64 16.49
CA ALA A 43 -19.83 9.05 16.87
C ALA A 43 -20.86 9.97 16.21
N TYR A 44 -21.33 9.65 15.00
CA TYR A 44 -22.50 10.32 14.45
C TYR A 44 -23.75 10.06 15.31
N LEU A 45 -23.91 8.84 15.83
CA LEU A 45 -25.05 8.45 16.67
C LEU A 45 -24.97 8.96 18.11
N TRP A 46 -23.77 9.14 18.65
CA TRP A 46 -23.53 9.56 20.04
C TRP A 46 -23.03 11.00 20.16
N ALA A 47 -23.21 11.83 19.13
CA ALA A 47 -22.89 13.25 19.21
C ALA A 47 -23.68 13.92 20.36
N PRO A 48 -23.03 14.69 21.25
CA PRO A 48 -23.70 15.37 22.35
C PRO A 48 -24.82 16.30 21.85
N PRO A 49 -25.89 16.53 22.65
CA PRO A 49 -26.95 17.46 22.27
C PRO A 49 -26.40 18.84 21.90
N GLY A 50 -26.81 19.36 20.73
CA GLY A 50 -26.33 20.64 20.21
C GLY A 50 -24.99 20.60 19.47
N GLN A 51 -24.37 19.43 19.34
CA GLN A 51 -23.13 19.24 18.58
C GLN A 51 -23.36 18.32 17.37
N HIS A 52 -22.50 18.44 16.35
CA HIS A 52 -22.45 17.53 15.22
C HIS A 52 -21.04 16.96 15.10
N PHE A 53 -20.96 15.67 14.78
CA PHE A 53 -19.67 15.06 14.50
C PHE A 53 -19.15 15.53 13.14
N ALA A 54 -17.91 16.03 13.10
CA ALA A 54 -17.29 16.58 11.89
C ALA A 54 -16.80 15.51 10.89
N GLY A 55 -16.83 14.23 11.27
CA GLY A 55 -16.44 13.10 10.42
C GLY A 55 -15.00 12.59 10.60
N PHE A 56 -14.27 13.07 11.60
CA PHE A 56 -12.88 12.67 11.88
C PHE A 56 -12.64 12.44 13.38
N PHE A 57 -11.91 11.37 13.72
CA PHE A 57 -11.44 11.10 15.10
C PHE A 57 -9.95 11.34 15.28
N PHE A 58 -9.19 10.86 14.30
CA PHE A 58 -7.76 10.84 14.32
C PHE A 58 -7.26 12.00 13.49
N ILE A 59 -6.24 12.69 14.00
CA ILE A 59 -5.53 13.73 13.27
C ILE A 59 -6.54 14.79 12.77
N ALA A 60 -7.40 15.22 13.68
CA ALA A 60 -8.43 16.23 13.43
C ALA A 60 -7.80 17.55 12.92
N ASP A 61 -6.56 17.82 13.33
CA ASP A 61 -5.79 18.98 12.90
C ASP A 61 -5.51 18.94 11.38
N ASP A 62 -5.26 17.75 10.79
CA ASP A 62 -5.03 17.61 9.35
C ASP A 62 -6.34 17.42 8.54
N ALA A 63 -7.40 16.96 9.20
CA ALA A 63 -8.66 16.63 8.55
C ALA A 63 -9.22 17.77 7.69
N THR A 64 -9.18 18.99 8.24
CA THR A 64 -9.69 20.20 7.58
C THR A 64 -8.90 20.54 6.31
N THR A 65 -7.57 20.36 6.33
CA THR A 65 -6.75 20.60 5.14
C THR A 65 -6.98 19.55 4.05
N TYR A 66 -7.28 18.29 4.39
CA TYR A 66 -7.69 17.29 3.40
C TYR A 66 -9.00 17.66 2.72
N LEU A 67 -10.00 18.12 3.48
CA LEU A 67 -11.25 18.59 2.91
C LEU A 67 -11.06 19.87 2.08
N ALA A 68 -10.17 20.78 2.46
CA ALA A 68 -9.84 21.96 1.65
C ALA A 68 -9.25 21.56 0.29
N LYS A 69 -8.34 20.57 0.25
CA LYS A 69 -7.81 19.99 -1.00
C LYS A 69 -8.92 19.37 -1.83
N MET A 70 -9.78 18.55 -1.22
CA MET A 70 -10.94 17.98 -1.93
C MET A 70 -11.92 19.05 -2.42
N ARG A 71 -12.09 20.15 -1.69
CA ARG A 71 -12.94 21.28 -2.10
C ARG A 71 -12.42 21.92 -3.39
N GLN A 72 -11.12 22.24 -3.45
CA GLN A 72 -10.52 22.77 -4.68
C GLN A 72 -10.64 21.80 -5.85
N GLY A 73 -10.46 20.49 -5.60
CA GLY A 73 -10.71 19.47 -6.62
C GLY A 73 -12.15 19.47 -7.12
N ALA A 74 -13.13 19.59 -6.22
CA ALA A 74 -14.54 19.68 -6.58
C ALA A 74 -14.89 20.96 -7.36
N GLU A 75 -14.11 22.03 -7.18
CA GLU A 75 -14.20 23.29 -7.93
C GLU A 75 -13.46 23.24 -9.28
N GLY A 76 -12.82 22.11 -9.61
CA GLY A 76 -12.20 21.87 -10.91
C GLY A 76 -10.66 21.98 -10.92
N ALA A 77 -10.03 22.27 -9.78
CA ALA A 77 -8.58 22.44 -9.73
C ALA A 77 -7.82 21.10 -9.82
N TRP A 78 -6.72 21.10 -10.58
CA TRP A 78 -5.73 20.00 -10.60
C TRP A 78 -4.38 20.42 -10.01
N LEU A 79 -4.23 21.69 -9.68
CA LEU A 79 -3.07 22.26 -8.99
C LEU A 79 -3.55 22.81 -7.66
N TRP A 80 -2.90 22.40 -6.58
CA TRP A 80 -3.20 22.88 -5.23
C TRP A 80 -2.69 24.30 -5.04
N SER A 81 -3.55 25.18 -4.56
CA SER A 81 -3.17 26.50 -4.05
C SER A 81 -3.41 26.53 -2.56
N ASP A 82 -2.41 26.85 -1.74
CA ASP A 82 -2.58 26.89 -0.29
C ASP A 82 -3.45 28.09 0.15
N PRO A 83 -4.67 27.87 0.71
CA PRO A 83 -5.52 28.96 1.17
C PRO A 83 -5.12 29.47 2.56
N TYR A 84 -4.15 28.83 3.23
CA TYR A 84 -3.73 29.14 4.60
C TYR A 84 -2.51 30.06 4.67
N THR A 85 -2.01 30.54 3.53
CA THR A 85 -0.95 31.55 3.45
C THR A 85 -1.42 32.79 2.70
N THR A 86 -0.83 33.93 3.03
CA THR A 86 -1.06 35.21 2.32
C THR A 86 0.03 35.51 1.30
N GLU A 87 1.10 34.70 1.27
CA GLU A 87 2.18 34.87 0.31
C GLU A 87 1.69 34.55 -1.11
N PRO A 88 1.96 35.41 -2.11
CA PRO A 88 1.59 35.13 -3.49
C PRO A 88 2.34 33.91 -4.03
N HIS A 89 1.60 32.90 -4.49
CA HIS A 89 2.18 31.72 -5.13
C HIS A 89 1.28 31.16 -6.24
N GLY A 90 1.86 30.43 -7.17
CA GLY A 90 1.10 29.65 -8.16
C GLY A 90 0.55 28.36 -7.57
N GLY A 91 -0.38 27.72 -8.28
CA GLY A 91 -0.81 26.37 -7.95
C GLY A 91 0.30 25.35 -8.24
N VAL A 92 0.41 24.31 -7.41
CA VAL A 92 1.42 23.25 -7.53
C VAL A 92 0.79 21.88 -7.69
N PHE A 93 1.45 20.98 -8.41
CA PHE A 93 1.00 19.59 -8.54
C PHE A 93 1.37 18.79 -7.28
N LEU A 94 0.65 19.06 -6.20
CA LEU A 94 0.71 18.36 -4.92
C LEU A 94 -0.71 17.97 -4.50
N PHE A 95 -0.80 16.94 -3.66
CA PHE A 95 -2.08 16.44 -3.14
C PHE A 95 -3.08 16.01 -4.23
N ALA A 96 -2.57 15.60 -5.40
CA ALA A 96 -3.37 15.17 -6.54
C ALA A 96 -4.35 14.03 -6.18
N PHE A 97 -4.00 13.19 -5.21
CA PHE A 97 -4.91 12.21 -4.61
C PHE A 97 -6.20 12.85 -4.07
N TYR A 98 -6.08 13.90 -3.25
CA TYR A 98 -7.24 14.58 -2.66
C TYR A 98 -7.98 15.44 -3.69
N LEU A 99 -7.26 16.10 -4.60
CA LEU A 99 -7.88 16.82 -5.72
C LEU A 99 -8.75 15.87 -6.56
N PHE A 100 -8.24 14.69 -6.90
CA PHE A 100 -8.97 13.65 -7.62
C PHE A 100 -10.26 13.22 -6.90
N PHE A 101 -10.20 12.96 -5.58
CA PHE A 101 -11.41 12.64 -4.81
C PHE A 101 -12.36 13.84 -4.69
N GLY A 102 -11.87 15.07 -4.78
CA GLY A 102 -12.67 16.27 -4.95
C GLY A 102 -13.47 16.27 -6.26
N HIS A 103 -12.79 16.03 -7.38
CA HIS A 103 -13.46 15.86 -8.69
C HIS A 103 -14.52 14.75 -8.64
N LEU A 104 -14.22 13.62 -7.99
CA LEU A 104 -15.17 12.54 -7.80
C LEU A 104 -16.39 12.98 -6.98
N ALA A 105 -16.21 13.82 -5.96
CA ALA A 105 -17.31 14.37 -5.19
C ALA A 105 -18.21 15.29 -6.01
N ALA A 106 -17.63 16.14 -6.85
CA ALA A 106 -18.38 16.98 -7.78
C ALA A 106 -19.16 16.13 -8.81
N LEU A 107 -18.49 15.13 -9.41
CA LEU A 107 -19.07 14.24 -10.41
C LEU A 107 -20.24 13.40 -9.86
N LEU A 108 -20.12 12.91 -8.64
CA LEU A 108 -21.15 12.08 -8.01
C LEU A 108 -22.19 12.91 -7.23
N HIS A 109 -22.03 14.23 -7.17
CA HIS A 109 -22.84 15.13 -6.33
C HIS A 109 -22.90 14.70 -4.86
N LEU A 110 -21.78 14.19 -4.33
CA LEU A 110 -21.69 13.71 -2.94
C LEU A 110 -21.01 14.75 -2.03
N PRO A 111 -21.36 14.80 -0.74
CA PRO A 111 -20.62 15.59 0.23
C PRO A 111 -19.15 15.16 0.30
N LEU A 112 -18.22 16.11 0.44
CA LEU A 112 -16.78 15.83 0.49
C LEU A 112 -16.43 14.79 1.57
N ILE A 113 -17.07 14.88 2.74
CA ILE A 113 -16.84 13.93 3.84
C ILE A 113 -17.25 12.49 3.47
N ALA A 114 -18.34 12.32 2.71
CA ALA A 114 -18.77 11.01 2.23
C ALA A 114 -17.74 10.42 1.26
N VAL A 115 -17.20 11.25 0.37
CA VAL A 115 -16.15 10.81 -0.57
C VAL A 115 -14.80 10.59 0.11
N TYR A 116 -14.50 11.31 1.20
CA TYR A 116 -13.35 11.01 2.04
C TYR A 116 -13.46 9.60 2.66
N HIS A 117 -14.63 9.24 3.18
CA HIS A 117 -14.87 7.88 3.66
C HIS A 117 -14.82 6.86 2.52
N LEU A 118 -15.34 7.17 1.32
CA LEU A 118 -15.18 6.32 0.14
C LEU A 118 -13.70 6.09 -0.20
N ALA A 119 -12.87 7.12 -0.14
CA ALA A 119 -11.43 7.01 -0.32
C ALA A 119 -10.82 6.04 0.71
N ARG A 120 -11.24 6.11 1.98
CA ARG A 120 -10.80 5.17 3.03
C ARG A 120 -11.22 3.73 2.76
N LEU A 121 -12.47 3.51 2.39
CA LEU A 121 -12.95 2.16 2.06
C LEU A 121 -12.17 1.60 0.86
N SER A 122 -11.99 2.40 -0.19
CA SER A 122 -11.20 1.98 -1.35
C SER A 122 -9.75 1.66 -0.99
N GLY A 123 -9.15 2.41 -0.05
CA GLY A 123 -7.81 2.15 0.50
C GLY A 123 -7.74 0.80 1.24
N ALA A 124 -8.78 0.41 1.98
CA ALA A 124 -8.87 -0.91 2.60
C ALA A 124 -8.82 -2.03 1.57
N PHE A 125 -9.59 -1.92 0.48
CA PHE A 125 -9.56 -2.88 -0.62
C PHE A 125 -8.20 -2.91 -1.31
N ALA A 126 -7.65 -1.74 -1.65
CA ALA A 126 -6.36 -1.64 -2.32
C ALA A 126 -5.25 -2.32 -1.49
N LEU A 127 -5.17 -2.00 -0.19
CA LEU A 127 -4.14 -2.53 0.70
C LEU A 127 -4.27 -4.04 0.91
N VAL A 128 -5.48 -4.54 1.19
CA VAL A 128 -5.71 -5.97 1.42
C VAL A 128 -5.42 -6.79 0.16
N LEU A 129 -5.86 -6.33 -1.01
CA LEU A 129 -5.64 -7.03 -2.27
C LEU A 129 -4.17 -7.01 -2.70
N ALA A 130 -3.48 -5.87 -2.53
CA ALA A 130 -2.05 -5.78 -2.78
C ALA A 130 -1.27 -6.72 -1.86
N THR A 131 -1.62 -6.75 -0.57
CA THR A 131 -1.02 -7.65 0.42
C THR A 131 -1.27 -9.12 0.06
N ASP A 132 -2.50 -9.53 -0.26
CA ASP A 132 -2.80 -10.90 -0.69
C ASP A 132 -2.00 -11.28 -1.95
N ARG A 133 -1.84 -10.35 -2.90
CA ARG A 133 -1.01 -10.57 -4.09
C ARG A 133 0.45 -10.81 -3.72
N LEU A 134 1.02 -10.03 -2.79
CA LEU A 134 2.37 -10.23 -2.28
C LEU A 134 2.51 -11.56 -1.54
N CYS A 135 1.60 -11.87 -0.62
CA CYS A 135 1.61 -13.12 0.12
C CYS A 135 1.48 -14.34 -0.80
N ARG A 136 0.64 -14.29 -1.85
CA ARG A 136 0.58 -15.36 -2.86
C ARG A 136 1.89 -15.56 -3.60
N ARG A 137 2.67 -14.49 -3.75
CA ARG A 137 3.94 -14.51 -4.47
C ARG A 137 5.09 -15.05 -3.62
N LEU A 138 5.06 -14.81 -2.32
CA LEU A 138 6.18 -15.10 -1.41
C LEU A 138 5.94 -16.31 -0.49
N LEU A 139 4.69 -16.61 -0.14
CA LEU A 139 4.36 -17.58 0.91
C LEU A 139 3.64 -18.82 0.38
N GLU A 140 3.78 -19.91 1.13
CA GLU A 140 3.03 -21.14 0.93
C GLU A 140 1.53 -20.95 1.18
N PRO A 141 0.65 -21.72 0.50
CA PRO A 141 -0.81 -21.53 0.58
C PRO A 141 -1.40 -21.48 1.99
N GLY A 142 -0.84 -22.24 2.94
CA GLY A 142 -1.34 -22.31 4.32
C GLY A 142 -1.13 -21.01 5.12
N LEU A 143 -0.06 -20.26 4.84
CA LEU A 143 0.32 -19.08 5.62
C LEU A 143 -0.22 -17.76 5.07
N ARG A 144 -0.71 -17.75 3.82
CA ARG A 144 -1.12 -16.51 3.12
C ARG A 144 -2.21 -15.73 3.85
N LYS A 145 -3.25 -16.42 4.31
CA LYS A 145 -4.39 -15.77 5.00
C LYS A 145 -3.94 -15.16 6.31
N LEU A 146 -3.15 -15.90 7.10
CA LEU A 146 -2.60 -15.42 8.35
C LEU A 146 -1.70 -14.20 8.11
N ALA A 147 -0.81 -14.25 7.12
CA ALA A 147 0.06 -13.12 6.79
C ALA A 147 -0.73 -11.87 6.40
N VAL A 148 -1.79 -12.00 5.59
CA VAL A 148 -2.67 -10.87 5.26
C VAL A 148 -3.32 -10.30 6.53
N VAL A 149 -3.85 -11.14 7.41
CA VAL A 149 -4.44 -10.71 8.68
C VAL A 149 -3.40 -9.97 9.54
N LEU A 150 -2.18 -10.51 9.66
CA LEU A 150 -1.10 -9.91 10.45
C LEU A 150 -0.59 -8.59 9.85
N VAL A 151 -0.52 -8.43 8.53
CA VAL A 151 -0.14 -7.15 7.92
C VAL A 151 -1.19 -6.07 8.16
N ILE A 152 -2.47 -6.44 8.15
CA ILE A 152 -3.56 -5.49 8.36
C ILE A 152 -3.73 -5.16 9.84
N PHE A 153 -3.82 -6.16 10.71
CA PHE A 153 -4.14 -5.99 12.14
C PHE A 153 -2.94 -6.05 13.07
N GLY A 154 -1.73 -6.27 12.56
CA GLY A 154 -0.50 -6.17 13.32
C GLY A 154 -0.34 -4.75 13.84
N SER A 155 -0.88 -4.50 15.03
CA SER A 155 -0.54 -3.36 15.85
C SER A 155 0.75 -3.72 16.59
N GLY A 156 1.67 -2.76 16.71
CA GLY A 156 2.90 -2.99 17.46
C GLY A 156 2.64 -3.30 18.93
N ALA A 157 3.70 -3.35 19.71
CA ALA A 157 3.62 -3.58 21.15
C ALA A 157 3.18 -2.32 21.95
N GLY A 158 2.74 -1.26 21.29
CA GLY A 158 2.46 0.03 21.91
C GLY A 158 1.38 0.01 22.98
N PHE A 159 0.39 -0.86 22.84
CA PHE A 159 -0.63 -1.04 23.87
C PHE A 159 -0.04 -1.56 25.19
N LEU A 160 1.04 -2.35 25.15
CA LEU A 160 1.73 -2.82 26.36
C LEU A 160 2.37 -1.66 27.11
N ALA A 161 2.91 -0.67 26.38
CA ALA A 161 3.43 0.56 26.99
C ALA A 161 2.32 1.33 27.71
N GLN A 162 1.14 1.48 27.08
CA GLN A 162 -0.02 2.13 27.69
C GLN A 162 -0.50 1.38 28.94
N VAL A 163 -0.63 0.06 28.87
CA VAL A 163 -1.03 -0.78 30.01
C VAL A 163 -0.01 -0.70 31.15
N ALA A 164 1.28 -0.58 30.83
CA ALA A 164 2.35 -0.37 31.80
C ALA A 164 2.44 1.08 32.34
N GLY A 165 1.49 1.95 31.98
CA GLY A 165 1.45 3.34 32.45
C GLY A 165 2.41 4.30 31.73
N ASN A 166 2.80 3.98 30.49
CA ASN A 166 3.76 4.74 29.68
C ASN A 166 5.07 5.03 30.44
N PRO A 167 5.84 3.97 30.78
CA PRO A 167 7.03 4.12 31.60
C PRO A 167 8.03 5.07 30.97
N ALA A 168 8.74 5.83 31.81
CA ALA A 168 9.86 6.62 31.36
C ALA A 168 11.07 5.70 31.12
N LEU A 169 11.57 5.68 29.89
CA LEU A 169 12.79 4.96 29.51
C LEU A 169 13.82 6.01 29.11
N PHE A 170 14.93 6.08 29.85
CA PHE A 170 16.01 7.06 29.64
C PHE A 170 15.59 8.53 29.81
N GLY A 171 14.55 8.81 30.59
CA GLY A 171 14.06 10.17 30.88
C GLY A 171 12.69 10.47 30.27
N PRO A 172 12.52 10.47 28.94
CA PRO A 172 11.21 10.71 28.33
C PRO A 172 10.27 9.51 28.51
N ARG A 173 8.96 9.78 28.51
CA ARG A 173 7.92 8.74 28.47
C ARG A 173 8.03 7.98 27.16
N LEU A 174 7.83 6.66 27.21
CA LEU A 174 7.79 5.85 26.01
C LEU A 174 6.57 6.24 25.17
N GLU A 175 6.80 6.91 24.06
CA GLU A 175 5.76 7.17 23.06
C GLU A 175 5.66 5.96 22.12
N ALA A 176 4.57 5.22 22.26
CA ALA A 176 4.26 4.09 21.41
C ALA A 176 3.90 4.58 20.00
N LEU A 177 4.88 4.57 19.11
CA LEU A 177 4.76 5.13 17.76
C LEU A 177 3.67 4.44 16.93
N ASP A 178 3.49 3.14 17.12
CA ASP A 178 2.46 2.31 16.46
C ASP A 178 1.02 2.73 16.81
N LEU A 179 0.84 3.52 17.86
CA LEU A 179 -0.45 4.07 18.27
C LEU A 179 -0.67 5.52 17.80
N HIS A 180 0.38 6.20 17.35
CA HIS A 180 0.34 7.61 16.98
C HIS A 180 0.55 7.85 15.49
N LEU A 181 1.33 7.00 14.82
CA LEU A 181 1.62 7.09 13.38
C LEU A 181 0.76 6.10 12.57
N PRO A 182 -0.22 6.57 11.79
CA PRO A 182 -1.07 5.71 10.97
C PRO A 182 -0.29 4.86 9.95
N GLU A 183 0.84 5.36 9.45
CA GLU A 183 1.68 4.71 8.45
C GLU A 183 2.33 3.40 8.93
N LEU A 184 2.36 3.13 10.23
CA LEU A 184 3.03 1.95 10.79
C LEU A 184 2.16 0.69 10.77
N THR A 185 0.84 0.81 10.65
CA THR A 185 -0.06 -0.35 10.67
C THR A 185 -1.13 -0.24 9.59
N GLY A 186 -1.50 -1.37 8.98
CA GLY A 186 -2.53 -1.38 7.94
C GLY A 186 -3.89 -0.91 8.46
N TRP A 187 -4.27 -1.35 9.66
CA TRP A 187 -5.53 -0.99 10.30
C TRP A 187 -5.61 0.52 10.59
N TYR A 188 -4.57 1.11 11.17
CA TYR A 188 -4.61 2.53 11.50
C TYR A 188 -4.59 3.41 10.24
N SER A 189 -3.80 3.04 9.21
CA SER A 189 -3.85 3.67 7.89
C SER A 189 -5.28 3.66 7.31
N ILE A 190 -5.97 2.50 7.32
CA ILE A 190 -7.36 2.38 6.83
C ILE A 190 -8.33 3.22 7.68
N LEU A 191 -8.13 3.22 8.99
CA LEU A 191 -9.02 3.88 9.94
C LEU A 191 -8.91 5.40 9.89
N ALA A 192 -7.72 5.95 9.67
CA ALA A 192 -7.46 7.38 9.78
C ALA A 192 -7.30 8.06 8.41
N ILE A 193 -6.31 7.64 7.63
CA ILE A 193 -5.79 8.42 6.50
C ILE A 193 -5.74 7.56 5.22
N PRO A 194 -6.65 7.81 4.24
CA PRO A 194 -6.80 6.94 3.06
C PRO A 194 -5.56 6.89 2.17
N HIS A 195 -4.81 7.99 2.07
CA HIS A 195 -3.67 8.06 1.16
C HIS A 195 -2.50 7.16 1.62
N PHE A 196 -2.33 6.92 2.92
CA PHE A 196 -1.32 5.97 3.41
C PHE A 196 -1.67 4.53 3.05
N ALA A 197 -2.94 4.12 3.18
CA ALA A 197 -3.37 2.80 2.76
C ALA A 197 -3.15 2.58 1.25
N TRP A 198 -3.48 3.59 0.43
CA TRP A 198 -3.23 3.56 -1.00
C TRP A 198 -1.74 3.57 -1.36
N ALA A 199 -0.93 4.40 -0.70
CA ALA A 199 0.50 4.45 -0.93
C ALA A 199 1.15 3.10 -0.63
N THR A 200 0.84 2.48 0.50
CA THR A 200 1.35 1.15 0.85
C THR A 200 0.91 0.10 -0.16
N ALA A 201 -0.34 0.14 -0.62
CA ALA A 201 -0.83 -0.74 -1.68
C ALA A 201 -0.03 -0.59 -2.98
N LEU A 202 0.26 0.66 -3.39
CA LEU A 202 1.04 0.97 -4.58
C LEU A 202 2.51 0.57 -4.43
N ILE A 203 3.12 0.78 -3.27
CA ILE A 203 4.48 0.30 -2.96
C ILE A 203 4.54 -1.22 -3.13
N ILE A 204 3.58 -1.96 -2.56
CA ILE A 204 3.50 -3.41 -2.71
C ILE A 204 3.32 -3.81 -4.19
N ALA A 205 2.44 -3.12 -4.92
CA ALA A 205 2.22 -3.37 -6.34
C ALA A 205 3.50 -3.14 -7.17
N VAL A 206 4.26 -2.08 -6.86
CA VAL A 206 5.57 -1.80 -7.48
C VAL A 206 6.56 -2.91 -7.17
N LEU A 207 6.69 -3.34 -5.91
CA LEU A 207 7.59 -4.43 -5.54
C LEU A 207 7.25 -5.75 -6.26
N VAL A 208 5.97 -6.13 -6.29
CA VAL A 208 5.51 -7.32 -7.04
C VAL A 208 5.79 -7.16 -8.54
N GLY A 209 5.61 -5.96 -9.07
CA GLY A 209 5.89 -5.60 -10.46
C GLY A 209 7.37 -5.74 -10.81
N LEU A 210 8.26 -5.14 -10.01
CA LEU A 210 9.72 -5.23 -10.15
C LEU A 210 10.21 -6.68 -10.09
N LEU A 211 9.70 -7.49 -9.16
CA LEU A 211 10.00 -8.92 -9.09
C LEU A 211 9.55 -9.65 -10.37
N SER A 212 8.37 -9.33 -10.89
CA SER A 212 7.84 -9.94 -12.11
C SER A 212 8.67 -9.56 -13.34
N ILE A 213 9.08 -8.30 -13.45
CA ILE A 213 9.95 -7.79 -14.52
C ILE A 213 11.32 -8.45 -14.45
N ALA A 214 11.89 -8.57 -13.24
CA ALA A 214 13.19 -9.19 -13.03
C ALA A 214 13.19 -10.64 -13.52
N GLU A 215 12.14 -11.42 -13.24
CA GLU A 215 12.06 -12.82 -13.66
C GLU A 215 11.81 -13.01 -15.15
N ARG A 216 10.87 -12.24 -15.71
CA ARG A 216 10.47 -12.32 -17.12
C ARG A 216 10.03 -10.94 -17.59
N PRO A 217 10.91 -10.15 -18.22
CA PRO A 217 10.55 -8.82 -18.69
C PRO A 217 9.48 -8.93 -19.77
N ARG A 218 8.30 -8.37 -19.48
CA ARG A 218 7.14 -8.31 -20.36
C ARG A 218 6.56 -6.91 -20.30
N VAL A 219 5.93 -6.46 -21.40
CA VAL A 219 5.36 -5.11 -21.50
C VAL A 219 4.32 -4.84 -20.42
N GLN A 220 3.43 -5.80 -20.13
CA GLN A 220 2.37 -5.62 -19.15
C GLN A 220 2.89 -5.35 -17.72
N PRO A 221 3.75 -6.18 -17.10
CA PRO A 221 4.36 -5.87 -15.80
C PRO A 221 5.11 -4.54 -15.77
N VAL A 222 5.84 -4.19 -16.84
CA VAL A 222 6.54 -2.90 -16.95
C VAL A 222 5.52 -1.76 -16.88
N LEU A 223 4.51 -1.77 -17.75
CA LEU A 223 3.48 -0.74 -17.80
C LEU A 223 2.74 -0.60 -16.45
N MET A 224 2.31 -1.72 -15.86
CA MET A 224 1.60 -1.68 -14.57
C MET A 224 2.48 -1.14 -13.43
N THR A 225 3.76 -1.49 -13.43
CA THR A 225 4.72 -0.98 -12.42
C THR A 225 4.96 0.51 -12.61
N THR A 226 5.11 0.97 -13.86
CA THR A 226 5.26 2.40 -14.18
C THR A 226 4.02 3.20 -13.77
N LEU A 227 2.82 2.70 -14.08
CA LEU A 227 1.57 3.36 -13.66
C LEU A 227 1.46 3.41 -12.14
N ALA A 228 1.83 2.34 -11.44
CA ALA A 228 1.84 2.33 -9.97
C ALA A 228 2.87 3.33 -9.39
N LEU A 229 4.04 3.49 -10.00
CA LEU A 229 5.03 4.50 -9.61
C LEU A 229 4.52 5.93 -9.85
N ILE A 230 3.86 6.20 -10.98
CA ILE A 230 3.26 7.49 -11.28
C ILE A 230 2.16 7.82 -10.25
N ALA A 231 1.26 6.86 -9.99
CA ALA A 231 0.22 7.01 -8.97
C ALA A 231 0.80 7.22 -7.57
N LEU A 232 1.88 6.51 -7.22
CA LEU A 232 2.57 6.68 -5.95
C LEU A 232 3.22 8.07 -5.85
N THR A 233 3.78 8.58 -6.94
CA THR A 233 4.38 9.92 -7.00
C THR A 233 3.35 11.01 -6.69
N ALA A 234 2.11 10.82 -7.13
CA ALA A 234 1.00 11.73 -6.83
C ALA A 234 0.57 11.75 -5.35
N ILE A 235 1.03 10.77 -4.55
CA ILE A 235 0.74 10.65 -3.11
C ILE A 235 2.00 10.96 -2.28
N HIS A 236 3.08 10.21 -2.50
CA HIS A 236 4.36 10.34 -1.81
C HIS A 236 5.53 10.31 -2.82
N PRO A 237 5.87 11.46 -3.42
CA PRO A 237 6.97 11.54 -4.38
C PRO A 237 8.32 11.10 -3.78
N GLN A 238 8.51 11.30 -2.48
CA GLN A 238 9.72 10.86 -1.77
C GLN A 238 9.90 9.34 -1.72
N MET A 239 8.85 8.53 -1.93
CA MET A 239 8.97 7.07 -1.87
C MET A 239 9.64 6.47 -3.11
N ILE A 240 9.70 7.21 -4.22
CA ILE A 240 10.34 6.76 -5.46
C ILE A 240 11.84 6.51 -5.28
N PRO A 241 12.65 7.47 -4.79
CA PRO A 241 14.07 7.22 -4.53
C PRO A 241 14.27 6.14 -3.45
N VAL A 242 13.39 6.06 -2.44
CA VAL A 242 13.47 5.02 -1.39
C VAL A 242 13.29 3.62 -1.97
N ILE A 243 12.26 3.40 -2.79
CA ILE A 243 12.05 2.11 -3.47
C ILE A 243 13.22 1.80 -4.40
N GLY A 244 13.71 2.79 -5.15
CA GLY A 244 14.88 2.63 -6.02
C GLY A 244 16.12 2.16 -5.25
N LEU A 245 16.40 2.80 -4.11
CA LEU A 245 17.51 2.43 -3.22
C LEU A 245 17.35 1.00 -2.69
N ILE A 246 16.16 0.66 -2.16
CA ILE A 246 15.87 -0.68 -1.65
C ILE A 246 16.06 -1.73 -2.74
N TRP A 247 15.56 -1.46 -3.96
CA TRP A 247 15.70 -2.37 -5.09
C TRP A 247 17.16 -2.57 -5.50
N LEU A 248 17.93 -1.49 -5.60
CA LEU A 248 19.36 -1.56 -5.93
C LEU A 248 20.16 -2.31 -4.86
N ALA A 249 19.90 -2.01 -3.58
CA ALA A 249 20.53 -2.71 -2.45
C ALA A 249 20.19 -4.21 -2.46
N TYR A 250 18.93 -4.57 -2.71
CA TYR A 250 18.51 -5.95 -2.85
C TYR A 250 19.25 -6.68 -3.99
N GLN A 251 19.36 -6.06 -5.17
CA GLN A 251 20.09 -6.64 -6.30
C GLN A 251 21.60 -6.76 -6.02
N ALA A 252 22.19 -5.80 -5.33
CA ALA A 252 23.59 -5.86 -4.90
C ALA A 252 23.83 -7.01 -3.91
N LEU A 253 22.95 -7.18 -2.93
CA LEU A 253 23.02 -8.28 -1.96
C LEU A 253 22.91 -9.65 -2.63
N LEU A 254 21.98 -9.82 -3.58
CA LEU A 254 21.87 -11.07 -4.34
C LEU A 254 23.16 -11.39 -5.11
N ARG A 255 23.79 -10.38 -5.72
CA ARG A 255 25.08 -10.55 -6.42
C ARG A 255 26.19 -10.98 -5.47
N LEU A 256 26.28 -10.36 -4.30
CA LEU A 256 27.27 -10.70 -3.27
C LEU A 256 27.05 -12.12 -2.74
N TRP A 257 25.80 -12.59 -2.68
CA TRP A 257 25.46 -13.94 -2.26
C TRP A 257 25.65 -15.01 -3.36
N GLY A 258 26.10 -14.62 -4.55
CA GLY A 258 26.32 -15.55 -5.67
C GLY A 258 25.05 -15.99 -6.39
N GLU A 259 23.90 -15.39 -6.10
CA GLU A 259 22.66 -15.63 -6.83
C GLU A 259 22.73 -14.94 -8.21
N PRO A 260 22.54 -15.67 -9.33
CA PRO A 260 22.59 -15.05 -10.65
C PRO A 260 21.46 -14.02 -10.78
N LEU A 261 21.77 -12.87 -11.38
CA LEU A 261 20.78 -11.86 -11.74
C LEU A 261 19.63 -12.55 -12.49
N ARG A 262 18.43 -12.50 -11.90
CA ARG A 262 17.23 -13.12 -12.50
C ARG A 262 16.81 -12.49 -13.82
N LEU A 263 17.53 -11.49 -14.33
CA LEU A 263 17.49 -10.99 -15.71
C LEU A 263 17.88 -12.11 -16.68
N ARG A 264 17.03 -13.12 -16.81
CA ARG A 264 17.22 -14.22 -17.73
C ARG A 264 17.15 -13.61 -19.13
N ARG A 265 18.31 -13.63 -19.82
CA ARG A 265 18.43 -13.28 -21.23
C ARG A 265 17.28 -13.96 -22.00
N GLY A 266 16.71 -13.20 -22.94
CA GLY A 266 15.62 -13.65 -23.81
C GLY A 266 15.89 -15.01 -24.46
N PRO A 267 14.85 -15.62 -25.05
CA PRO A 267 14.88 -17.02 -25.46
C PRO A 267 16.14 -17.29 -26.27
N ALA A 268 16.96 -18.24 -25.79
CA ALA A 268 18.08 -18.77 -26.54
C ALA A 268 17.56 -19.14 -27.93
N SER A 269 18.05 -18.43 -28.94
CA SER A 269 17.88 -18.77 -30.35
C SER A 269 18.11 -20.27 -30.51
N GLY A 270 17.08 -20.95 -31.01
CA GLY A 270 17.00 -22.40 -31.08
C GLY A 270 18.25 -23.02 -31.69
N GLY A 271 18.75 -24.06 -31.03
CA GLY A 271 19.82 -24.88 -31.54
C GLY A 271 19.41 -25.53 -32.87
N ILE A 272 20.12 -25.19 -33.94
CA ILE A 272 20.13 -26.01 -35.15
C ILE A 272 21.12 -27.16 -34.88
N ARG A 273 20.62 -28.28 -34.35
CA ARG A 273 21.29 -29.58 -34.51
C ARG A 273 21.10 -30.02 -35.95
N ARG A 274 22.09 -29.75 -36.82
CA ARG A 274 22.23 -30.51 -38.06
C ARG A 274 22.68 -31.92 -37.71
N ARG A 275 21.74 -32.88 -37.77
CA ARG A 275 22.08 -34.28 -38.07
C ARG A 275 22.04 -34.41 -39.58
N HIS A 276 23.18 -34.73 -40.20
CA HIS A 276 23.18 -35.50 -41.43
C HIS A 276 24.25 -36.59 -41.30
N ARG A 277 23.76 -37.83 -41.36
CA ARG A 277 24.50 -38.96 -41.89
C ARG A 277 24.72 -38.75 -43.37
#